data_AF-A0A2V6K587-F1
#
_entry.id   AF-A0A2V6K587-F1
#
_cell.length_a   1.000
_cell.length_b   1.000
_cell.length_c   1.000
_cell.angle_alpha   90.00
_cell.angle_beta   90.00
_cell.angle_gamma   90.00
#
_symmetry.space_group_name_H-M   'P 1'
#
loop_
_entity.id
_entity.type
_entity.pdbx_description
1 polymer ?
#
loop_
_entity_poly.entity_id
_entity_poly.type
_entity_poly.pdbx_seq_one_letter_code
_entity_poly.pdbx_strand_id
1 'polypeptide(L)'
;MKKSETGTLISRTASESHAGDILLLPIAILAFWTVAYQLVLIVRWPAKTITWCFLALAIAGFFFLARFWNKTNATPGKGYRFHLSHLFLLILGLGSAITVLFVRRPNQDDVVYFHRVLTQLLDLNQPIYLRQTSVDMDAAAFSPVHLATSYEMLMGFLGHYLGIDPLYFYQVIGHVIAALSLPFILYWCIRRFGLSRWTATIGTPLGMGFLLLADRSSFGVLLGAVKSLQSADPAGWVGFATVSGYMWQGKPIVLILFLPIGLALSYRFLTRGNASDLVWLAFLGVAGVGLSNIALYAIPALIWCSWIAFVILQLFEHKTRENVWQQVRRGLLLIIPLIYPIAILVSLKLDIIPKPIDIHLLGPRYLPWREAVDYAIGGPAEYLRDVVLMVAVPLLIVRGTTGLFIFLYLCAVWLFCLNPLLARVWMANILAPTYFRLVYLLQFPLLCGLIGAAASPPAGSQSLLKTRLATVLALSAVIVTFVYSYRGLSIVPRDAKLGIGWKSPREYQLLPANVQFAKAAGSYIANAKLLVPTWTAGCELPLLFPGMKVVAPRL
;
A
#
# COMPACT_ATOMS: atom_id res chain seq x y z
N MET A 1 13.54 -26.39 -53.46
CA MET A 1 12.40 -26.37 -52.51
C MET A 1 12.71 -27.26 -51.31
N LYS A 2 13.12 -26.68 -50.18
CA LYS A 2 13.02 -27.29 -48.84
C LYS A 2 12.76 -26.16 -47.85
N LYS A 3 11.56 -26.13 -47.29
CA LYS A 3 11.09 -25.17 -46.28
C LYS A 3 11.85 -25.45 -44.98
N SER A 4 12.70 -24.54 -44.54
CA SER A 4 13.27 -24.60 -43.19
C SER A 4 12.25 -24.04 -42.21
N GLU A 5 11.74 -24.89 -41.34
CA GLU A 5 10.94 -24.50 -40.18
C GLU A 5 11.80 -23.68 -39.22
N THR A 6 11.66 -22.36 -39.27
CA THR A 6 12.02 -21.47 -38.15
C THR A 6 11.03 -21.70 -37.01
N GLY A 7 11.27 -22.78 -36.26
CA GLY A 7 10.69 -22.97 -34.94
C GLY A 7 11.14 -21.84 -34.03
N THR A 8 10.19 -21.04 -33.56
CA THR A 8 10.37 -19.98 -32.57
C THR A 8 10.92 -20.57 -31.28
N LEU A 9 12.25 -20.58 -31.17
CA LEU A 9 12.98 -20.69 -29.91
C LEU A 9 12.54 -19.53 -29.00
N ILE A 10 11.51 -19.79 -28.18
CA ILE A 10 11.15 -18.96 -27.03
C ILE A 10 12.39 -18.91 -26.13
N SER A 11 13.10 -17.77 -26.19
CA SER A 11 14.42 -17.63 -25.58
C SER A 11 14.37 -17.82 -24.07
N ARG A 12 15.15 -18.78 -23.59
CA ARG A 12 15.35 -19.20 -22.19
C ARG A 12 16.21 -18.24 -21.35
N THR A 13 16.34 -16.96 -21.72
CA THR A 13 17.39 -16.07 -21.18
C THR A 13 16.96 -15.22 -19.98
N ALA A 14 17.90 -15.02 -19.05
CA ALA A 14 17.82 -14.12 -17.90
C ALA A 14 17.54 -12.64 -18.24
N SER A 15 17.57 -12.24 -19.51
CA SER A 15 17.33 -10.87 -19.98
C SER A 15 15.87 -10.40 -19.84
N GLU A 16 14.87 -11.29 -19.96
CA GLU A 16 13.46 -10.89 -19.73
C GLU A 16 13.13 -10.69 -18.24
N SER A 17 14.00 -11.17 -17.34
CA SER A 17 13.86 -11.08 -15.89
C SER A 17 13.80 -9.63 -15.40
N HIS A 18 14.60 -8.73 -15.95
CA HIS A 18 14.83 -7.39 -15.38
C HIS A 18 14.21 -6.25 -16.19
N ALA A 19 13.64 -6.57 -17.35
CA ALA A 19 12.98 -5.61 -18.24
C ALA A 19 11.91 -4.75 -17.53
N GLY A 20 11.10 -5.35 -16.65
CA GLY A 20 10.05 -4.63 -15.92
C GLY A 20 10.53 -3.89 -14.66
N ASP A 21 11.79 -4.07 -14.23
CA ASP A 21 12.27 -3.52 -12.95
C ASP A 21 12.44 -1.99 -12.99
N ILE A 22 12.32 -1.35 -14.16
CA ILE A 22 12.26 0.10 -14.29
C ILE A 22 11.10 0.71 -13.47
N LEU A 23 10.02 -0.05 -13.29
CA LEU A 23 8.86 0.34 -12.48
C LEU A 23 9.18 0.42 -10.97
N LEU A 24 10.33 -0.08 -10.54
CA LEU A 24 10.79 0.00 -9.15
C LEU A 24 11.60 1.26 -8.85
N LEU A 25 12.04 2.03 -9.88
CA LEU A 25 12.81 3.26 -9.68
C LEU A 25 12.14 4.26 -8.73
N PRO A 26 10.81 4.48 -8.75
CA PRO A 26 10.15 5.34 -7.77
C PRO A 26 10.38 4.90 -6.32
N ILE A 27 10.54 3.60 -6.05
CA ILE A 27 10.82 3.08 -4.70
C ILE A 27 12.19 3.55 -4.22
N ALA A 28 13.21 3.56 -5.09
CA ALA A 28 14.53 4.07 -4.75
C ALA A 28 14.48 5.58 -4.46
N ILE A 29 13.74 6.35 -5.26
CA ILE A 29 13.54 7.80 -5.04
C ILE A 29 12.91 8.05 -3.67
N LEU A 30 11.82 7.34 -3.37
CA LEU A 30 11.16 7.43 -2.07
C LEU A 30 12.10 7.02 -0.93
N ALA A 31 12.92 5.99 -1.12
CA ALA A 31 13.86 5.54 -0.10
C ALA A 31 14.93 6.60 0.20
N PHE A 32 15.52 7.21 -0.83
CA PHE A 32 16.50 8.29 -0.66
C PHE A 32 15.88 9.51 0.02
N TRP A 33 14.63 9.85 -0.33
CA TRP A 33 13.89 10.90 0.36
C TRP A 33 13.68 10.59 1.84
N THR A 34 13.23 9.37 2.17
CA THR A 34 13.04 8.96 3.57
C THR A 34 14.33 9.07 4.37
N VAL A 35 15.46 8.61 3.81
CA VAL A 35 16.77 8.71 4.48
C VAL A 35 17.17 10.17 4.68
N ALA A 36 17.02 11.03 3.66
CA ALA A 36 17.30 12.45 3.76
C ALA A 36 16.48 13.13 4.85
N TYR A 37 15.17 12.87 4.86
CA TYR A 37 14.24 13.40 5.85
C TYR A 37 14.61 12.93 7.27
N GLN A 38 14.87 11.64 7.48
CA GLN A 38 15.23 11.10 8.79
C GLN A 38 16.58 11.65 9.28
N LEU A 39 17.56 11.82 8.39
CA LEU A 39 18.84 12.43 8.72
C LEU A 39 18.65 13.86 9.22
N VAL A 40 17.90 14.69 8.48
CA VAL A 40 17.63 16.09 8.88
C VAL A 40 16.83 16.15 10.17
N LEU A 41 15.86 15.24 10.36
CA LEU A 41 15.07 15.14 11.58
C LEU A 41 15.93 14.85 12.81
N ILE A 42 16.82 13.84 12.71
CA ILE A 42 17.67 13.39 13.81
C ILE A 42 18.74 14.45 14.14
N VAL A 43 19.40 15.00 13.11
CA VAL A 43 20.47 16.01 13.30
C VAL A 43 19.90 17.39 13.64
N ARG A 44 18.58 17.58 13.53
CA ARG A 44 17.88 18.85 13.81
C ARG A 44 18.33 20.00 12.91
N TRP A 45 18.71 19.70 11.67
CA TRP A 45 19.00 20.74 10.67
C TRP A 45 17.73 21.46 10.20
N PRO A 46 17.86 22.68 9.63
CA PRO A 46 16.74 23.39 9.03
C PRO A 46 15.99 22.53 8.00
N ALA A 47 14.66 22.57 7.98
CA ALA A 47 13.85 21.71 7.11
C ALA A 47 14.17 21.88 5.61
N LYS A 48 14.58 23.08 5.15
CA LYS A 48 15.04 23.29 3.77
C LYS A 48 16.22 22.42 3.35
N THR A 49 17.00 21.90 4.30
CA THR A 49 18.19 21.08 4.01
C THR A 49 17.84 19.67 3.51
N ILE A 50 16.59 19.22 3.70
CA ILE A 50 16.11 17.91 3.23
C ILE A 50 16.33 17.78 1.73
N THR A 51 16.00 18.81 0.95
CA THR A 51 16.15 18.82 -0.51
C THR A 51 17.59 18.59 -0.95
N TRP A 52 18.55 19.26 -0.29
CA TRP A 52 19.97 19.12 -0.59
C TRP A 52 20.52 17.75 -0.19
N CYS A 53 20.13 17.26 0.99
CA CYS A 53 20.48 15.91 1.44
C CYS A 53 19.92 14.86 0.49
N PHE A 54 18.67 15.01 0.06
CA PHE A 54 18.03 14.14 -0.90
C PHE A 54 18.76 14.14 -2.24
N LEU A 55 19.11 15.31 -2.79
CA LEU A 55 19.84 15.39 -4.06
C LEU A 55 21.20 14.69 -3.98
N ALA A 56 21.96 14.93 -2.91
CA ALA A 56 23.25 14.28 -2.69
C ALA A 56 23.11 12.74 -2.59
N LEU A 57 22.14 12.26 -1.80
CA LEU A 57 21.86 10.82 -1.65
C LEU A 57 21.36 10.20 -2.95
N ALA A 58 20.49 10.89 -3.71
CA ALA A 58 19.95 10.38 -4.96
C ALA A 58 21.07 10.27 -6.02
N ILE A 59 21.89 11.29 -6.20
CA ILE A 59 23.01 11.26 -7.17
C ILE A 59 23.99 10.13 -6.82
N ALA A 60 24.46 10.09 -5.58
CA ALA A 60 25.39 9.05 -5.13
C ALA A 60 24.74 7.66 -5.22
N GLY A 61 23.52 7.53 -4.73
CA GLY A 61 22.74 6.29 -4.74
C GLY A 61 22.51 5.74 -6.14
N PHE A 62 22.08 6.57 -7.09
CA PHE A 62 21.89 6.14 -8.47
C PHE A 62 23.22 5.80 -9.16
N PHE A 63 24.31 6.50 -8.86
CA PHE A 63 25.64 6.14 -9.35
C PHE A 63 26.07 4.75 -8.86
N PHE A 64 25.92 4.47 -7.55
CA PHE A 64 26.22 3.15 -6.99
C PHE A 64 25.30 2.05 -7.54
N LEU A 65 24.01 2.34 -7.72
CA LEU A 65 23.06 1.41 -8.33
C LEU A 65 23.43 1.10 -9.78
N ALA A 66 23.76 2.11 -10.58
CA ALA A 66 24.20 1.90 -11.96
C ALA A 66 25.44 1.00 -12.02
N ARG A 67 26.44 1.26 -11.15
CA ARG A 67 27.64 0.40 -11.04
C ARG A 67 27.29 -1.02 -10.62
N PHE A 68 26.42 -1.18 -9.62
CA PHE A 68 25.97 -2.47 -9.12
C PHE A 68 25.22 -3.27 -10.20
N TRP A 69 24.30 -2.62 -10.92
CA TRP A 69 23.54 -3.22 -12.01
C TRP A 69 24.43 -3.63 -13.18
N ASN A 70 25.42 -2.82 -13.53
CA ASN A 70 26.40 -3.17 -14.55
C ASN A 70 27.21 -4.40 -14.14
N LYS A 71 27.65 -4.48 -12.87
CA LYS A 71 28.40 -5.63 -12.35
C LYS A 71 27.57 -6.91 -12.30
N THR A 72 26.29 -6.80 -11.95
CA THR A 72 25.37 -7.94 -11.79
C THR A 72 24.61 -8.28 -13.06
N ASN A 73 24.81 -7.53 -14.15
CA ASN A 73 24.04 -7.63 -15.39
C ASN A 73 22.51 -7.53 -15.16
N ALA A 74 22.10 -6.82 -14.10
CA ALA A 74 20.72 -6.69 -13.64
C ALA A 74 20.13 -5.30 -13.92
N THR A 75 20.64 -4.62 -14.96
CA THR A 75 20.18 -3.27 -15.35
C THR A 75 18.67 -3.24 -15.57
N PRO A 76 17.92 -2.41 -14.81
CA PRO A 76 16.49 -2.24 -15.00
C PRO A 76 16.17 -1.83 -16.43
N GLY A 77 15.16 -2.45 -17.05
CA GLY A 77 14.80 -2.13 -18.43
C GLY A 77 15.67 -2.81 -19.49
N LYS A 78 16.77 -3.48 -19.13
CA LYS A 78 17.59 -4.22 -20.11
C LYS A 78 16.77 -5.34 -20.74
N GLY A 79 16.72 -5.36 -22.07
CA GLY A 79 15.90 -6.29 -22.84
C GLY A 79 14.39 -5.97 -22.82
N TYR A 80 13.99 -4.79 -22.32
CA TYR A 80 12.61 -4.35 -22.41
C TYR A 80 12.20 -4.17 -23.87
N ARG A 81 11.14 -4.88 -24.25
CA ARG A 81 10.52 -4.76 -25.57
C ARG A 81 9.11 -4.26 -25.38
N PHE A 82 8.80 -3.15 -26.05
CA PHE A 82 7.44 -2.66 -26.13
C PHE A 82 6.51 -3.78 -26.61
N HIS A 83 5.31 -3.78 -26.07
CA HIS A 83 4.29 -4.79 -26.31
C HIS A 83 2.93 -4.11 -26.20
N LEU A 84 1.96 -4.52 -27.01
CA LEU A 84 0.63 -3.91 -27.07
C LEU A 84 -0.08 -3.89 -25.71
N SER A 85 0.23 -4.85 -24.83
CA SER A 85 -0.24 -4.83 -23.44
C SER A 85 0.05 -3.53 -22.71
N HIS A 86 1.19 -2.88 -22.97
CA HIS A 86 1.56 -1.65 -22.27
C HIS A 86 0.65 -0.48 -22.68
N LEU A 87 0.14 -0.46 -23.91
CA LEU A 87 -0.85 0.52 -24.34
C LEU A 87 -2.17 0.31 -23.58
N PHE A 88 -2.60 -0.94 -23.43
CA PHE A 88 -3.79 -1.26 -22.64
C PHE A 88 -3.62 -0.87 -21.15
N LEU A 89 -2.46 -1.16 -20.55
CA LEU A 89 -2.14 -0.74 -19.19
C LEU A 89 -2.12 0.79 -19.05
N LEU A 90 -1.63 1.51 -20.06
CA LEU A 90 -1.67 2.97 -20.08
C LEU A 90 -3.10 3.49 -20.14
N ILE A 91 -3.96 2.91 -20.99
CA ILE A 91 -5.38 3.27 -21.06
C ILE A 91 -6.07 3.01 -19.71
N LEU A 92 -5.82 1.85 -19.08
CA LEU A 92 -6.34 1.56 -17.74
C LEU A 92 -5.84 2.55 -16.69
N GLY A 93 -4.55 2.88 -16.72
CA GLY A 93 -3.93 3.82 -15.79
C GLY A 93 -4.48 5.23 -15.94
N LEU A 94 -4.64 5.70 -17.18
CA LEU A 94 -5.27 6.98 -17.49
C LEU A 94 -6.74 6.98 -17.06
N GLY A 95 -7.49 5.91 -17.33
CA GLY A 95 -8.87 5.78 -16.84
C GLY A 95 -8.97 5.89 -15.32
N SER A 96 -8.08 5.20 -14.59
CA SER A 96 -8.03 5.28 -13.13
C SER A 96 -7.66 6.66 -12.61
N ALA A 97 -6.62 7.27 -13.19
CA ALA A 97 -6.17 8.62 -12.89
C ALA A 97 -7.27 9.67 -13.13
N ILE A 98 -7.94 9.59 -14.29
CA ILE A 98 -9.06 10.47 -14.63
C ILE A 98 -10.20 10.28 -13.64
N THR A 99 -10.59 9.04 -13.32
CA THR A 99 -11.68 8.77 -12.37
C THR A 99 -11.44 9.46 -11.03
N VAL A 100 -10.22 9.36 -10.51
CA VAL A 100 -9.83 9.97 -9.23
C VAL A 100 -9.98 11.49 -9.19
N LEU A 101 -9.80 12.19 -10.32
CA LEU A 101 -9.98 13.65 -10.37
C LEU A 101 -11.41 14.08 -10.03
N PHE A 102 -12.38 13.22 -10.37
CA PHE A 102 -13.80 13.50 -10.18
C PHE A 102 -14.36 12.88 -8.90
N VAL A 103 -13.66 11.97 -8.24
CA VAL A 103 -14.15 11.38 -6.98
C VAL A 103 -13.79 12.29 -5.81
N ARG A 104 -14.80 12.64 -5.00
CA ARG A 104 -14.65 13.33 -3.72
C ARG A 104 -14.76 12.36 -2.57
N ARG A 105 -13.74 12.32 -1.74
CA ARG A 105 -13.72 11.52 -0.52
C ARG A 105 -12.97 12.24 0.61
N PRO A 106 -13.67 13.02 1.44
CA PRO A 106 -13.05 13.71 2.56
C PRO A 106 -12.45 12.71 3.55
N ASN A 107 -11.24 13.01 4.03
CA ASN A 107 -10.59 12.24 5.08
C ASN A 107 -10.04 13.17 6.17
N GLN A 108 -10.65 13.10 7.35
CA GLN A 108 -10.25 13.91 8.50
C GLN A 108 -8.88 13.51 9.06
N ASP A 109 -8.40 12.30 8.75
CA ASP A 109 -7.03 11.91 9.07
C ASP A 109 -6.02 12.87 8.44
N ASP A 110 -6.30 13.46 7.26
CA ASP A 110 -5.36 14.36 6.58
C ASP A 110 -4.86 15.51 7.46
N VAL A 111 -5.69 15.96 8.40
CA VAL A 111 -5.36 17.00 9.38
C VAL A 111 -4.21 16.57 10.26
N VAL A 112 -4.21 15.31 10.69
CA VAL A 112 -3.20 14.72 11.56
C VAL A 112 -1.88 14.53 10.82
N TYR A 113 -1.92 14.15 9.54
CA TYR A 113 -0.73 13.84 8.76
C TYR A 113 -0.11 15.08 8.07
N PHE A 114 -0.94 16.00 7.56
CA PHE A 114 -0.50 17.03 6.61
C PHE A 114 -0.42 18.46 7.19
N HIS A 115 -1.13 18.77 8.27
CA HIS A 115 -1.07 20.10 8.90
C HIS A 115 0.35 20.51 9.32
N ARG A 116 1.12 19.57 9.87
CA ARG A 116 2.53 19.79 10.23
C ARG A 116 3.37 20.20 9.02
N VAL A 117 3.09 19.62 7.86
CA VAL A 117 3.83 19.93 6.63
C VAL A 117 3.54 21.36 6.21
N LEU A 118 2.26 21.74 6.18
CA LEU A 118 1.84 23.08 5.80
C LEU A 118 2.41 24.15 6.74
N THR A 119 2.43 23.89 8.04
CA THR A 119 3.08 24.78 9.02
C THR A 119 4.59 24.82 8.86
N GLN A 120 5.24 23.68 8.61
CA GLN A 120 6.69 23.63 8.36
C GLN A 120 7.12 24.43 7.13
N LEU A 121 6.28 24.47 6.08
CA LEU A 121 6.55 25.23 4.86
C LEU A 121 6.57 26.76 5.10
N LEU A 122 5.90 27.24 6.15
CA LEU A 122 5.98 28.65 6.55
C LEU A 122 7.34 29.00 7.18
N ASP A 123 7.99 28.01 7.81
CA ASP A 123 9.20 28.20 8.60
C ASP A 123 10.34 27.25 8.17
N LEU A 124 10.64 27.21 6.87
CA LEU A 124 11.64 26.28 6.31
C LEU A 124 13.07 26.45 6.86
N ASN A 125 13.37 27.60 7.45
CA ASN A 125 14.66 27.87 8.09
C ASN A 125 14.77 27.27 9.49
N GLN A 126 13.67 26.80 10.07
CA GLN A 126 13.65 26.15 11.38
C GLN A 126 13.84 24.64 11.26
N PRO A 127 14.35 23.97 12.31
CA PRO A 127 14.36 22.51 12.38
C PRO A 127 12.94 21.94 12.28
N ILE A 128 12.83 20.68 11.85
CA ILE A 128 11.53 20.01 11.71
C ILE A 128 10.76 20.05 13.04
N TYR A 129 9.51 20.50 12.99
CA TYR A 129 8.66 20.55 14.17
C TYR A 129 8.37 19.16 14.74
N LEU A 130 8.62 18.96 16.04
CA LEU A 130 8.44 17.68 16.73
C LEU A 130 7.07 17.52 17.38
N ARG A 131 6.42 18.63 17.75
CA ARG A 131 5.19 18.63 18.55
C ARG A 131 4.08 19.47 17.93
N GLN A 132 4.24 19.90 16.68
CA GLN A 132 3.23 20.72 16.02
C GLN A 132 1.99 19.89 15.73
N THR A 133 0.84 20.37 16.19
CA THR A 133 -0.50 19.80 15.97
C THR A 133 -1.44 20.91 15.50
N SER A 134 -2.54 20.55 14.86
CA SER A 134 -3.64 21.48 14.53
C SER A 134 -4.55 21.79 15.73
N VAL A 135 -4.35 21.09 16.85
CA VAL A 135 -5.21 21.13 18.03
C VAL A 135 -4.54 21.96 19.12
N ASP A 136 -5.29 22.90 19.71
CA ASP A 136 -4.86 23.75 20.83
C ASP A 136 -5.02 23.05 22.19
N MET A 137 -4.54 21.82 22.24
CA MET A 137 -4.43 21.01 23.44
C MET A 137 -3.06 20.34 23.37
N ASP A 138 -2.55 19.81 24.47
CA ASP A 138 -1.51 18.78 24.43
C ASP A 138 -2.09 17.49 23.82
N ALA A 139 -2.56 17.57 22.57
CA ALA A 139 -2.98 16.47 21.72
C ALA A 139 -1.74 15.72 21.21
N ALA A 140 -0.89 15.36 22.17
CA ALA A 140 0.40 14.74 21.97
C ALA A 140 0.29 13.25 21.56
N ALA A 141 -0.93 12.72 21.51
CA ALA A 141 -1.22 11.37 21.03
C ALA A 141 -1.02 11.20 19.50
N PHE A 142 -1.05 12.28 18.72
CA PHE A 142 -0.99 12.19 17.24
C PHE A 142 0.36 12.54 16.63
N SER A 143 1.11 13.50 17.20
CA SER A 143 2.29 14.13 16.56
C SER A 143 3.50 13.20 16.32
N PRO A 144 3.91 12.32 17.25
CA PRO A 144 5.27 11.76 17.18
C PRO A 144 5.41 10.53 16.27
N VAL A 145 4.35 9.72 16.13
CA VAL A 145 4.38 8.53 15.25
C VAL A 145 4.46 8.94 13.78
N HIS A 146 3.88 10.08 13.39
CA HIS A 146 4.04 10.65 12.05
C HIS A 146 5.41 11.29 11.82
N LEU A 147 6.26 11.46 12.84
CA LEU A 147 7.64 11.93 12.61
C LEU A 147 8.46 10.89 11.86
N ALA A 148 8.12 9.60 11.95
CA ALA A 148 8.79 8.56 11.18
C ALA A 148 8.40 8.57 9.69
N THR A 149 7.27 9.17 9.33
CA THR A 149 6.76 9.23 7.96
C THR A 149 7.25 10.52 7.27
N SER A 150 7.74 10.38 6.04
CA SER A 150 8.35 11.45 5.24
C SER A 150 7.55 11.78 3.98
N TYR A 151 6.53 10.98 3.66
CA TYR A 151 5.77 11.08 2.41
C TYR A 151 4.94 12.36 2.33
N GLU A 152 4.29 12.76 3.43
CA GLU A 152 3.54 14.01 3.46
C GLU A 152 4.48 15.21 3.26
N MET A 153 5.66 15.17 3.87
CA MET A 153 6.70 16.19 3.66
C MET A 153 7.18 16.21 2.20
N LEU A 154 7.33 15.04 1.55
CA LEU A 154 7.65 14.97 0.12
C LEU A 154 6.60 15.70 -0.71
N MET A 155 5.32 15.37 -0.50
CA MET A 155 4.22 15.94 -1.28
C MET A 155 4.08 17.44 -1.04
N GLY A 156 4.25 17.90 0.20
CA GLY A 156 4.23 19.33 0.51
C GLY A 156 5.40 20.10 -0.12
N PHE A 157 6.61 19.54 -0.07
CA PHE A 157 7.79 20.16 -0.68
C PHE A 157 7.68 20.18 -2.21
N LEU A 158 7.18 19.11 -2.83
CA LEU A 158 6.93 19.08 -4.27
C LEU A 158 5.91 20.14 -4.69
N GLY A 159 4.78 20.27 -3.98
CA GLY A 159 3.81 21.34 -4.23
C GLY A 159 4.46 22.72 -4.12
N HIS A 160 5.16 22.97 -3.01
CA HIS A 160 5.83 24.24 -2.75
C HIS A 160 6.83 24.63 -3.85
N TYR A 161 7.77 23.74 -4.21
CA TYR A 161 8.80 24.04 -5.21
C TYR A 161 8.27 24.09 -6.65
N LEU A 162 7.16 23.42 -6.95
CA LEU A 162 6.50 23.50 -8.25
C LEU A 162 5.55 24.71 -8.36
N GLY A 163 5.38 25.50 -7.30
CA GLY A 163 4.46 26.63 -7.27
C GLY A 163 2.98 26.23 -7.30
N ILE A 164 2.66 25.01 -6.86
CA ILE A 164 1.31 24.47 -6.77
C ILE A 164 0.90 24.46 -5.30
N ASP A 165 -0.37 24.74 -4.99
CA ASP A 165 -0.88 24.62 -3.64
C ASP A 165 -0.50 23.23 -3.03
N PRO A 166 0.24 23.18 -1.90
CA PRO A 166 0.74 21.92 -1.36
C PRO A 166 -0.35 20.93 -0.97
N LEU A 167 -1.50 21.41 -0.49
CA LEU A 167 -2.63 20.57 -0.12
C LEU A 167 -3.28 19.97 -1.37
N TYR A 168 -3.45 20.76 -2.42
CA TYR A 168 -3.93 20.28 -3.72
C TYR A 168 -2.96 19.27 -4.34
N PHE A 169 -1.66 19.55 -4.26
CA PHE A 169 -0.64 18.63 -4.76
C PHE A 169 -0.73 17.27 -4.06
N TYR A 170 -0.84 17.27 -2.74
CA TYR A 170 -1.02 16.06 -1.95
C TYR A 170 -2.33 15.32 -2.30
N GLN A 171 -3.49 15.96 -2.13
CA GLN A 171 -4.80 15.29 -2.23
C GLN A 171 -5.23 14.93 -3.66
N VAL A 172 -4.78 15.67 -4.67
CA VAL A 172 -5.24 15.51 -6.06
C VAL A 172 -4.13 14.96 -6.94
N ILE A 173 -3.00 15.68 -7.04
CA ILE A 173 -1.91 15.27 -7.94
C ILE A 173 -1.26 13.97 -7.45
N GLY A 174 -0.97 13.88 -6.15
CA GLY A 174 -0.44 12.66 -5.52
C GLY A 174 -1.37 11.46 -5.72
N HIS A 175 -2.67 11.67 -5.58
CA HIS A 175 -3.67 10.62 -5.85
C HIS A 175 -3.63 10.16 -7.31
N VAL A 176 -3.59 11.10 -8.26
CA VAL A 176 -3.50 10.80 -9.70
C VAL A 176 -2.26 9.99 -10.02
N ILE A 177 -1.11 10.36 -9.46
CA ILE A 177 0.16 9.64 -9.67
C ILE A 177 0.07 8.21 -9.12
N ALA A 178 -0.45 8.05 -7.91
CA ALA A 178 -0.60 6.74 -7.27
C ALA A 178 -1.59 5.85 -8.06
N ALA A 179 -2.75 6.39 -8.46
CA ALA A 179 -3.75 5.69 -9.25
C ALA A 179 -3.23 5.27 -10.63
N LEU A 180 -2.47 6.15 -11.30
CA LEU A 180 -1.83 5.85 -12.59
C LEU A 180 -0.86 4.65 -12.48
N SER A 181 -0.15 4.54 -11.35
CA SER A 181 0.84 3.47 -11.13
C SER A 181 0.22 2.09 -10.88
N LEU A 182 -1.02 2.04 -10.41
CA LEU A 182 -1.71 0.83 -9.96
C LEU A 182 -1.73 -0.30 -11.00
N PRO A 183 -2.19 -0.11 -12.26
CA PRO A 183 -2.20 -1.18 -13.26
C PRO A 183 -0.80 -1.68 -13.61
N PHE A 184 0.20 -0.79 -13.66
CA PHE A 184 1.57 -1.19 -13.96
C PHE A 184 2.18 -2.06 -12.86
N ILE A 185 1.91 -1.73 -11.60
CA ILE A 185 2.39 -2.49 -10.44
C ILE A 185 1.68 -3.84 -10.37
N LEU A 186 0.35 -3.88 -10.50
CA LEU A 186 -0.41 -5.12 -10.54
C LEU A 186 0.07 -6.04 -11.67
N TYR A 187 0.20 -5.49 -12.89
CA TYR A 187 0.76 -6.22 -14.03
C TYR A 187 2.14 -6.78 -13.73
N TRP A 188 3.04 -5.95 -13.19
CA TRP A 188 4.40 -6.34 -12.87
C TRP A 188 4.42 -7.48 -11.86
N CYS A 189 3.66 -7.39 -10.76
CA CYS A 189 3.54 -8.43 -9.75
C CYS A 189 3.01 -9.73 -10.36
N ILE A 190 1.93 -9.67 -11.15
CA ILE A 190 1.34 -10.84 -11.81
C ILE A 190 2.35 -11.54 -12.73
N ARG A 191 3.14 -10.77 -13.49
CA ARG A 191 4.23 -11.31 -14.32
C ARG A 191 5.31 -12.02 -13.50
N ARG A 192 5.57 -11.60 -12.26
CA ARG A 192 6.55 -12.25 -11.36
C ARG A 192 6.07 -13.59 -10.83
N PHE A 193 4.76 -13.82 -10.78
CA PHE A 193 4.17 -15.12 -10.50
C PHE A 193 4.03 -16.01 -11.76
N GLY A 194 4.78 -15.71 -12.82
CA GLY A 194 4.97 -16.63 -13.96
C GLY A 194 3.92 -16.52 -15.06
N LEU A 195 2.97 -15.58 -14.96
CA LEU A 195 1.97 -15.39 -16.02
C LEU A 195 2.58 -14.75 -17.28
N SER A 196 2.07 -15.16 -18.44
CA SER A 196 2.44 -14.59 -19.74
C SER A 196 2.01 -13.11 -19.86
N ARG A 197 2.52 -12.38 -20.86
CA ARG A 197 2.23 -10.94 -21.00
C ARG A 197 0.73 -10.71 -21.13
N TRP A 198 0.04 -11.50 -21.97
CA TRP A 198 -1.40 -11.36 -22.19
C TRP A 198 -2.24 -11.76 -20.98
N THR A 199 -1.90 -12.87 -20.31
CA THR A 199 -2.64 -13.28 -19.10
C THR A 199 -2.48 -12.28 -17.96
N ALA A 200 -1.29 -11.71 -17.78
CA ALA A 200 -1.09 -10.62 -16.83
C ALA A 200 -1.87 -9.34 -17.21
N THR A 201 -1.98 -9.06 -18.51
CA THR A 201 -2.74 -7.91 -19.03
C THR A 201 -4.23 -8.07 -18.77
N ILE A 202 -4.78 -9.28 -18.93
CA ILE A 202 -6.17 -9.63 -18.63
C ILE A 202 -6.41 -9.69 -17.11
N GLY A 203 -5.42 -10.17 -16.36
CA GLY A 203 -5.47 -10.22 -14.90
C GLY A 203 -5.50 -8.84 -14.23
N THR A 204 -4.74 -7.89 -14.77
CA THR A 204 -4.65 -6.52 -14.23
C THR A 204 -6.02 -5.86 -14.00
N PRO A 205 -6.94 -5.78 -14.99
CA PRO A 205 -8.27 -5.22 -14.78
C PRO A 205 -9.13 -6.03 -13.79
N LEU A 206 -8.90 -7.34 -13.60
CA LEU A 206 -9.59 -8.12 -12.56
C LEU A 206 -9.13 -7.70 -11.17
N GLY A 207 -7.83 -7.49 -10.97
CA GLY A 207 -7.27 -6.98 -9.72
C GLY A 207 -7.76 -5.55 -9.42
N MET A 208 -7.82 -4.69 -10.44
CA MET A 208 -8.43 -3.36 -10.30
C MET A 208 -9.93 -3.45 -10.03
N GLY A 209 -10.64 -4.37 -10.67
CA GLY A 209 -12.06 -4.62 -10.43
C GLY A 209 -12.35 -4.97 -8.97
N PHE A 210 -11.49 -5.78 -8.34
CA PHE A 210 -11.58 -6.04 -6.90
C PHE A 210 -11.46 -4.75 -6.09
N LEU A 211 -10.47 -3.91 -6.38
CA LEU A 211 -10.28 -2.61 -5.72
C LEU A 211 -11.42 -1.60 -5.98
N LEU A 212 -12.32 -1.87 -6.92
CA LEU A 212 -13.50 -1.02 -7.16
C LEU A 212 -14.76 -1.55 -6.48
N LEU A 213 -14.82 -2.86 -6.19
CA LEU A 213 -16.05 -3.60 -5.89
C LEU A 213 -16.06 -4.34 -4.55
N ALA A 214 -14.90 -4.57 -3.93
CA ALA A 214 -14.78 -5.59 -2.88
C ALA A 214 -15.44 -5.26 -1.55
N ASP A 215 -15.80 -3.99 -1.29
CA ASP A 215 -16.27 -3.55 0.02
C ASP A 215 -17.78 -3.29 0.05
N ARG A 216 -18.44 -3.66 1.14
CA ARG A 216 -19.82 -3.26 1.44
C ARG A 216 -19.88 -1.73 1.59
N SER A 217 -20.60 -1.05 0.68
CA SER A 217 -20.75 0.41 0.73
C SER A 217 -21.71 0.83 1.83
N SER A 218 -21.20 1.10 3.04
CA SER A 218 -21.98 1.65 4.15
C SER A 218 -21.46 3.02 4.61
N PHE A 219 -21.33 3.99 3.68
CA PHE A 219 -20.99 5.35 4.08
C PHE A 219 -22.26 6.14 4.44
N GLY A 220 -22.65 6.10 5.71
CA GLY A 220 -23.79 6.87 6.23
C GLY A 220 -23.68 7.32 7.69
N VAL A 221 -22.58 7.04 8.40
CA VAL A 221 -22.52 7.26 9.86
C VAL A 221 -21.26 8.03 10.32
N LEU A 222 -20.26 8.28 9.46
CA LEU A 222 -18.99 8.90 9.87
C LEU A 222 -19.11 10.41 10.17
N LEU A 223 -20.28 11.02 9.92
CA LEU A 223 -20.43 12.47 9.98
C LEU A 223 -21.43 13.01 11.01
N GLY A 224 -21.84 12.23 12.03
CA GLY A 224 -22.54 12.88 13.16
C GLY A 224 -23.23 12.06 14.25
N ALA A 225 -23.18 10.73 14.29
CA ALA A 225 -23.90 10.00 15.34
C ALA A 225 -23.29 8.62 15.63
N VAL A 226 -22.19 8.58 16.37
CA VAL A 226 -21.71 7.34 16.99
C VAL A 226 -21.35 7.63 18.43
N LYS A 227 -22.26 7.33 19.35
CA LYS A 227 -22.03 7.40 20.80
C LYS A 227 -21.11 6.27 21.29
N SER A 228 -20.88 5.22 20.50
CA SER A 228 -19.89 4.18 20.78
C SER A 228 -19.55 3.38 19.52
N LEU A 229 -18.33 2.84 19.43
CA LEU A 229 -17.88 1.95 18.33
C LEU A 229 -18.86 0.81 17.97
N GLN A 230 -19.82 0.48 18.86
CA GLN A 230 -20.82 -0.57 18.67
C GLN A 230 -22.03 -0.16 17.80
N SER A 231 -22.24 1.14 17.51
CA SER A 231 -23.47 1.61 16.83
C SER A 231 -23.30 1.97 15.34
N ALA A 232 -22.10 1.92 14.78
CA ALA A 232 -21.89 2.02 13.34
C ALA A 232 -21.93 0.60 12.75
N ASP A 233 -22.71 0.33 11.71
CA ASP A 233 -22.64 -0.94 10.95
C ASP A 233 -21.16 -1.11 10.52
N PRO A 234 -20.38 -1.98 11.18
CA PRO A 234 -18.92 -1.93 11.13
C PRO A 234 -18.36 -2.47 9.80
N ALA A 235 -19.22 -2.97 8.92
CA ALA A 235 -18.84 -3.63 7.68
C ALA A 235 -18.49 -2.64 6.57
N GLY A 236 -17.23 -2.65 6.12
CA GLY A 236 -16.81 -2.06 4.83
C GLY A 236 -16.15 -0.66 4.90
N TRP A 237 -15.89 -0.12 6.09
CA TRP A 237 -15.37 1.24 6.27
C TRP A 237 -13.88 1.39 5.95
N VAL A 238 -13.15 0.28 5.92
CA VAL A 238 -11.71 0.23 5.74
C VAL A 238 -11.28 -0.97 4.89
N GLY A 239 -12.18 -1.46 4.03
CA GLY A 239 -11.85 -2.52 3.09
C GLY A 239 -10.95 -2.01 1.96
N PHE A 240 -10.58 -2.91 1.06
CA PHE A 240 -9.59 -2.65 0.02
C PHE A 240 -10.04 -1.57 -0.96
N ALA A 241 -11.32 -1.56 -1.34
CA ALA A 241 -11.86 -0.56 -2.26
C ALA A 241 -11.95 0.84 -1.61
N THR A 242 -12.17 0.86 -0.31
CA THR A 242 -12.15 2.07 0.49
C THR A 242 -10.74 2.64 0.56
N VAL A 243 -9.76 1.80 0.90
CA VAL A 243 -8.37 2.20 1.00
C VAL A 243 -7.80 2.63 -0.36
N SER A 244 -8.20 2.01 -1.48
CA SER A 244 -7.80 2.50 -2.81
C SER A 244 -8.34 3.89 -3.13
N GLY A 245 -9.49 4.27 -2.55
CA GLY A 245 -10.03 5.61 -2.68
C GLY A 245 -9.26 6.68 -1.90
N TYR A 246 -8.22 6.31 -1.13
CA TYR A 246 -7.37 7.22 -0.35
C TYR A 246 -5.91 7.22 -0.82
N MET A 247 -5.62 6.81 -2.06
CA MET A 247 -4.24 6.59 -2.54
C MET A 247 -3.35 7.85 -2.58
N TRP A 248 -3.87 9.04 -2.24
CA TRP A 248 -3.01 10.18 -1.91
C TRP A 248 -2.25 10.02 -0.61
N GLN A 249 -2.71 9.19 0.33
CA GLN A 249 -2.06 8.95 1.60
C GLN A 249 -0.98 7.86 1.46
N GLY A 250 0.10 7.94 2.24
CA GLY A 250 1.17 6.96 2.18
C GLY A 250 0.75 5.56 2.65
N LYS A 251 -0.19 5.46 3.60
CA LYS A 251 -0.71 4.18 4.13
C LYS A 251 -1.33 3.29 3.04
N PRO A 252 -2.33 3.74 2.26
CA PRO A 252 -2.85 3.01 1.10
C PRO A 252 -1.79 2.58 0.09
N ILE A 253 -0.81 3.44 -0.21
CA ILE A 253 0.31 3.11 -1.11
C ILE A 253 1.10 1.91 -0.55
N VAL A 254 1.37 1.89 0.76
CA VAL A 254 2.02 0.72 1.38
C VAL A 254 1.17 -0.54 1.18
N LEU A 255 -0.10 -0.46 1.57
CA LEU A 255 -1.01 -1.61 1.61
C LEU A 255 -1.32 -2.19 0.22
N ILE A 256 -1.52 -1.35 -0.79
CA ILE A 256 -2.01 -1.74 -2.12
C ILE A 256 -0.86 -1.92 -3.12
N LEU A 257 0.22 -1.15 -2.99
CA LEU A 257 1.33 -1.16 -3.94
C LEU A 257 2.58 -1.84 -3.38
N PHE A 258 3.05 -1.46 -2.19
CA PHE A 258 4.32 -1.97 -1.68
C PHE A 258 4.23 -3.42 -1.22
N LEU A 259 3.17 -3.81 -0.51
CA LEU A 259 3.05 -5.21 -0.06
C LEU A 259 3.07 -6.22 -1.23
N PRO A 260 2.31 -6.06 -2.34
CA PRO A 260 2.40 -7.02 -3.44
C PRO A 260 3.77 -6.97 -4.15
N ILE A 261 4.41 -5.81 -4.25
CA ILE A 261 5.79 -5.72 -4.77
C ILE A 261 6.76 -6.48 -3.85
N GLY A 262 6.64 -6.29 -2.54
CA GLY A 262 7.44 -6.98 -1.53
C GLY A 262 7.28 -8.49 -1.62
N LEU A 263 6.05 -8.99 -1.82
CA LEU A 263 5.78 -10.41 -2.00
C LEU A 263 6.43 -10.95 -3.28
N ALA A 264 6.26 -10.24 -4.40
CA ALA A 264 6.85 -10.62 -5.68
C ALA A 264 8.39 -10.61 -5.66
N LEU A 265 9.00 -9.61 -5.02
CA LEU A 265 10.45 -9.52 -4.83
C LEU A 265 10.97 -10.61 -3.88
N SER A 266 10.28 -10.86 -2.77
CA SER A 266 10.64 -11.93 -1.82
C SER A 266 10.61 -13.29 -2.50
N TYR A 267 9.55 -13.58 -3.27
CA TYR A 267 9.45 -14.81 -4.06
C TYR A 267 10.56 -14.91 -5.10
N ARG A 268 10.83 -13.84 -5.85
CA ARG A 268 11.91 -13.82 -6.88
C ARG A 268 13.29 -14.02 -6.26
N PHE A 269 13.55 -13.38 -5.12
CA PHE A 269 14.80 -13.53 -4.39
C PHE A 269 14.98 -14.96 -3.86
N LEU A 270 13.96 -15.52 -3.21
CA LEU A 270 14.03 -16.87 -2.65
C LEU A 270 14.23 -17.92 -3.74
N THR A 271 13.55 -17.76 -4.89
CA THR A 271 13.71 -18.67 -6.04
C THR A 271 15.07 -18.52 -6.74
N ARG A 272 15.52 -17.29 -7.04
CA ARG A 272 16.69 -17.03 -7.91
C ARG A 272 17.98 -16.68 -7.19
N GLY A 273 17.90 -16.16 -5.96
CA GLY A 273 19.06 -15.71 -5.18
C GLY A 273 19.71 -14.42 -5.68
N ASN A 274 18.97 -13.59 -6.41
CA ASN A 274 19.52 -12.38 -7.04
C ASN A 274 19.76 -11.27 -6.01
N ALA A 275 21.01 -10.81 -5.87
CA ALA A 275 21.36 -9.73 -4.96
C ALA A 275 20.62 -8.40 -5.26
N SER A 276 20.26 -8.14 -6.52
CA SER A 276 19.48 -6.96 -6.88
C SER A 276 18.09 -6.94 -6.23
N ASP A 277 17.48 -8.10 -6.02
CA ASP A 277 16.15 -8.17 -5.40
C ASP A 277 16.22 -7.80 -3.92
N LEU A 278 17.34 -8.15 -3.28
CA LEU A 278 17.59 -7.79 -1.90
C LEU A 278 17.80 -6.27 -1.73
N VAL A 279 18.49 -5.64 -2.68
CA VAL A 279 18.62 -4.17 -2.72
C VAL A 279 17.24 -3.51 -2.91
N TRP A 280 16.42 -4.03 -3.82
CA TRP A 280 15.05 -3.51 -4.00
C TRP A 280 14.17 -3.71 -2.77
N LEU A 281 14.27 -4.86 -2.10
CA LEU A 281 13.57 -5.10 -0.83
C LEU A 281 14.04 -4.15 0.28
N ALA A 282 15.34 -3.83 0.31
CA ALA A 282 15.86 -2.87 1.28
C ALA A 282 15.33 -1.46 1.02
N PHE A 283 15.31 -1.00 -0.24
CA PHE A 283 14.66 0.26 -0.58
C PHE A 283 13.16 0.24 -0.30
N LEU A 284 12.49 -0.88 -0.56
CA LEU A 284 11.06 -1.03 -0.25
C LEU A 284 10.79 -0.92 1.26
N GLY A 285 11.66 -1.50 2.10
CA GLY A 285 11.60 -1.35 3.55
C GLY A 285 11.76 0.11 4.00
N VAL A 286 12.79 0.79 3.49
CA VAL A 286 13.08 2.20 3.79
C VAL A 286 11.95 3.12 3.32
N ALA A 287 11.58 3.03 2.05
CA ALA A 287 10.50 3.83 1.47
C ALA A 287 9.15 3.52 2.14
N GLY A 288 8.88 2.26 2.48
CA GLY A 288 7.66 1.86 3.16
C GLY A 288 7.48 2.56 4.50
N VAL A 289 8.54 2.63 5.32
CA VAL A 289 8.51 3.37 6.59
C VAL A 289 8.25 4.86 6.36
N GLY A 290 8.90 5.44 5.34
CA GLY A 290 8.65 6.83 4.96
C GLY A 290 7.22 7.10 4.48
N LEU A 291 6.57 6.12 3.87
CA LEU A 291 5.16 6.21 3.47
C LEU A 291 4.21 6.08 4.66
N SER A 292 4.40 5.10 5.53
CA SER A 292 3.51 4.90 6.68
C SER A 292 4.06 3.92 7.70
N ASN A 293 3.73 4.15 8.97
CA ASN A 293 4.14 3.29 10.10
C ASN A 293 3.63 1.85 10.02
N ILE A 294 2.57 1.58 9.25
CA ILE A 294 2.11 0.21 8.93
C ILE A 294 3.25 -0.66 8.37
N ALA A 295 4.19 -0.05 7.66
CA ALA A 295 5.35 -0.71 7.08
C ALA A 295 6.29 -1.32 8.13
N LEU A 296 6.36 -0.73 9.34
CA LEU A 296 7.23 -1.22 10.43
C LEU A 296 6.89 -2.64 10.87
N TYR A 297 5.65 -3.08 10.65
CA TYR A 297 5.18 -4.42 11.01
C TYR A 297 4.71 -5.24 9.80
N ALA A 298 4.05 -4.63 8.82
CA ALA A 298 3.54 -5.36 7.65
C ALA A 298 4.67 -5.85 6.72
N ILE A 299 5.72 -5.06 6.47
CA ILE A 299 6.83 -5.49 5.61
C ILE A 299 7.62 -6.64 6.26
N PRO A 300 8.01 -6.55 7.56
CA PRO A 300 8.60 -7.70 8.23
C PRO A 300 7.71 -8.93 8.20
N ALA A 301 6.43 -8.81 8.57
CA ALA A 301 5.49 -9.93 8.57
C ALA A 301 5.40 -10.60 7.18
N LEU A 302 5.34 -9.80 6.12
CA LEU A 302 5.32 -10.29 4.75
C LEU A 302 6.58 -11.07 4.38
N ILE A 303 7.76 -10.54 4.71
CA ILE A 303 9.05 -11.17 4.41
C ILE A 303 9.18 -12.49 5.18
N TRP A 304 8.82 -12.49 6.48
CA TRP A 304 8.83 -13.69 7.31
C TRP A 304 7.86 -14.76 6.81
N CYS A 305 6.61 -14.40 6.49
CA CYS A 305 5.64 -15.35 5.95
C CYS A 305 6.09 -15.90 4.58
N SER A 306 6.70 -15.07 3.74
CA SER A 306 7.26 -15.48 2.45
C SER A 306 8.39 -16.49 2.63
N TRP A 307 9.28 -16.25 3.59
CA TRP A 307 10.38 -17.16 3.88
C TRP A 307 9.88 -18.50 4.42
N ILE A 308 8.96 -18.50 5.38
CA ILE A 308 8.35 -19.72 5.93
C ILE A 308 7.65 -20.53 4.84
N ALA A 309 6.82 -19.88 4.03
CA ALA A 309 6.12 -20.53 2.92
C ALA A 309 7.10 -21.17 1.92
N PHE A 310 8.21 -20.50 1.63
CA PHE A 310 9.23 -21.04 0.75
C PHE A 310 9.97 -22.23 1.37
N VAL A 311 10.33 -22.18 2.65
CA VAL A 311 10.95 -23.31 3.33
C VAL A 311 10.05 -24.54 3.30
N ILE A 312 8.75 -24.38 3.61
CA ILE A 312 7.77 -25.47 3.56
C ILE A 312 7.64 -26.01 2.13
N LEU A 313 7.58 -25.13 1.13
CA LEU A 313 7.56 -25.54 -0.28
C LEU A 313 8.77 -26.42 -0.64
N GLN A 314 9.97 -26.05 -0.18
CA GLN A 314 11.19 -26.82 -0.44
C GLN A 314 11.20 -28.20 0.25
N LEU A 315 10.56 -28.32 1.42
CA LEU A 315 10.37 -29.61 2.09
C LEU A 315 9.45 -30.54 1.29
N PHE A 316 8.35 -30.01 0.73
CA PHE A 316 7.45 -30.78 -0.14
C PHE A 316 8.11 -31.24 -1.44
N GLU A 317 9.02 -30.45 -2.00
CA GLU A 317 9.77 -30.79 -3.22
C GLU A 317 10.86 -31.87 -3.01
N HIS A 318 11.01 -32.43 -1.79
CA HIS A 318 11.97 -33.48 -1.45
C HIS A 318 13.41 -33.20 -1.92
N LYS A 319 13.85 -31.94 -1.83
CA LYS A 319 15.22 -31.58 -2.22
C LYS A 319 16.25 -32.13 -1.23
N THR A 320 17.44 -32.41 -1.75
CA THR A 320 18.57 -32.91 -0.94
C THR A 320 18.91 -31.94 0.20
N ARG A 321 19.41 -32.48 1.32
CA ARG A 321 19.69 -31.73 2.56
C ARG A 321 20.63 -30.53 2.36
N GLU A 322 21.63 -30.66 1.50
CA GLU A 322 22.57 -29.58 1.16
C GLU A 322 21.86 -28.40 0.47
N ASN A 323 20.91 -28.69 -0.40
CA ASN A 323 20.11 -27.67 -1.09
C ASN A 323 19.19 -26.94 -0.10
N VAL A 324 18.62 -27.64 0.89
CA VAL A 324 17.80 -27.00 1.93
C VAL A 324 18.62 -26.01 2.75
N TRP A 325 19.85 -26.36 3.15
CA TRP A 325 20.71 -25.47 3.92
C TRP A 325 21.11 -24.21 3.16
N GLN A 326 21.43 -24.33 1.86
CA GLN A 326 21.68 -23.17 1.01
C GLN A 326 20.46 -22.24 0.91
N GLN A 327 19.24 -22.79 0.88
CA GLN A 327 18.02 -22.00 0.85
C GLN A 327 17.71 -21.33 2.19
N VAL A 328 18.01 -21.99 3.31
CA VAL A 328 17.93 -21.37 4.65
C VAL A 328 18.91 -20.18 4.75
N ARG A 329 20.15 -20.36 4.31
CA ARG A 329 21.14 -19.27 4.24
C ARG A 329 20.68 -18.12 3.37
N ARG A 330 20.07 -18.42 2.22
CA ARG A 330 19.46 -17.40 1.35
C ARG A 330 18.35 -16.66 2.08
N GLY A 331 17.48 -17.37 2.79
CA GLY A 331 16.42 -16.77 3.60
C GLY A 331 16.94 -15.85 4.71
N LEU A 332 18.05 -16.20 5.37
CA LEU A 332 18.67 -15.34 6.39
C LEU A 332 19.11 -13.98 5.83
N LEU A 333 19.45 -13.88 4.54
CA LEU A 333 19.78 -12.60 3.92
C LEU A 333 18.57 -11.65 3.88
N LEU A 334 17.34 -12.15 3.99
CA LEU A 334 16.13 -11.32 4.12
C LEU A 334 16.08 -10.52 5.43
N ILE A 335 17.03 -10.70 6.36
CA ILE A 335 17.20 -9.80 7.50
C ILE A 335 17.65 -8.40 7.05
N ILE A 336 18.42 -8.28 5.95
CA ILE A 336 18.94 -7.00 5.45
C ILE A 336 17.83 -5.94 5.23
N PRO A 337 16.73 -6.23 4.51
CA PRO A 337 15.63 -5.25 4.35
C PRO A 337 14.90 -4.91 5.66
N LEU A 338 15.09 -5.69 6.73
CA LEU A 338 14.49 -5.44 8.04
C LEU A 338 15.34 -4.50 8.92
N ILE A 339 16.61 -4.32 8.60
CA ILE A 339 17.54 -3.50 9.41
C ILE A 339 16.99 -2.10 9.61
N TYR A 340 16.49 -1.46 8.55
CA TYR A 340 15.99 -0.09 8.64
C TYR A 340 14.69 0.04 9.45
N PRO A 341 13.62 -0.75 9.19
CA PRO A 341 12.45 -0.79 10.07
C PRO A 341 12.80 -1.05 11.55
N ILE A 342 13.71 -1.99 11.82
CA ILE A 342 14.17 -2.29 13.18
C ILE A 342 14.90 -1.10 13.78
N ALA A 343 15.79 -0.44 13.02
CA ALA A 343 16.50 0.75 13.49
C ALA A 343 15.52 1.87 13.88
N ILE A 344 14.46 2.09 13.10
CA ILE A 344 13.41 3.07 13.44
C ILE A 344 12.65 2.67 14.70
N LEU A 345 12.29 1.39 14.87
CA LEU A 345 11.67 0.90 16.11
C LEU A 345 12.59 1.08 17.33
N VAL A 346 13.90 0.85 17.17
CA VAL A 346 14.89 1.07 18.22
C VAL A 346 15.03 2.56 18.52
N SER A 347 15.10 3.43 17.51
CA SER A 347 15.15 4.89 17.68
C SER A 347 13.92 5.44 18.38
N LEU A 348 12.74 4.89 18.07
CA LEU A 348 11.52 5.18 18.82
C LEU A 348 11.69 4.71 20.27
N LYS A 349 12.10 3.46 20.50
CA LYS A 349 12.26 2.90 21.86
C LYS A 349 13.23 3.69 22.73
N LEU A 350 14.33 4.20 22.14
CA LEU A 350 15.36 5.00 22.79
C LEU A 350 15.00 6.49 22.90
N ASP A 351 13.80 6.89 22.50
CA ASP A 351 13.30 8.28 22.54
C ASP A 351 14.15 9.28 21.73
N ILE A 352 14.91 8.79 20.75
CA ILE A 352 15.60 9.62 19.74
C ILE A 352 14.57 10.27 18.82
N ILE A 353 13.59 9.48 18.39
CA ILE A 353 12.36 9.99 17.78
C ILE A 353 11.31 10.00 18.90
N PRO A 354 10.69 11.16 19.21
CA PRO A 354 9.72 11.24 20.28
C PRO A 354 8.60 10.19 20.12
N LYS A 355 8.20 9.54 21.22
CA LYS A 355 7.02 8.65 21.25
C LYS A 355 5.73 9.46 21.39
N PRO A 356 4.60 8.95 20.88
CA PRO A 356 3.28 9.52 21.19
C PRO A 356 3.07 9.53 22.71
N ILE A 357 2.56 10.64 23.25
CA ILE A 357 2.23 10.73 24.67
C ILE A 357 0.94 9.93 24.90
N ASP A 358 1.03 9.01 25.86
CA ASP A 358 0.03 8.05 26.33
C ASP A 358 -0.78 7.31 25.23
N ILE A 359 -0.20 6.22 24.74
CA ILE A 359 -0.84 5.28 23.83
C ILE A 359 -2.16 4.72 24.38
N HIS A 360 -2.40 4.77 25.70
CA HIS A 360 -3.66 4.32 26.31
C HIS A 360 -4.85 5.25 26.00
N LEU A 361 -4.59 6.47 25.53
CA LEU A 361 -5.61 7.39 25.03
C LEU A 361 -6.13 7.02 23.63
N LEU A 362 -5.42 6.15 22.88
CA LEU A 362 -5.76 5.78 21.50
C LEU A 362 -6.78 4.64 21.38
N GLY A 363 -7.39 4.23 22.49
CA GLY A 363 -8.48 3.25 22.51
C GLY A 363 -8.15 1.98 23.31
N PRO A 364 -9.04 0.97 23.25
CA PRO A 364 -8.90 -0.21 24.08
C PRO A 364 -7.66 -1.02 23.70
N ARG A 365 -6.99 -1.61 24.70
CA ARG A 365 -5.85 -2.51 24.48
C ARG A 365 -6.23 -3.82 23.78
N TYR A 366 -7.53 -4.14 23.74
CA TYR A 366 -8.07 -5.34 23.11
C TYR A 366 -9.45 -5.06 22.52
N LEU A 367 -9.70 -5.65 21.36
CA LEU A 367 -11.02 -5.72 20.73
C LEU A 367 -11.35 -7.19 20.49
N PRO A 368 -12.61 -7.60 20.55
CA PRO A 368 -13.01 -8.94 20.12
C PRO A 368 -12.45 -9.24 18.73
N TRP A 369 -11.72 -10.36 18.60
CA TRP A 369 -11.02 -10.73 17.37
C TRP A 369 -11.92 -10.66 16.14
N ARG A 370 -13.14 -11.19 16.28
CA ARG A 370 -14.12 -11.22 15.20
C ARG A 370 -14.48 -9.80 14.74
N GLU A 371 -14.75 -8.89 15.67
CA GLU A 371 -15.05 -7.49 15.35
C GLU A 371 -13.90 -6.82 14.61
N ALA A 372 -12.65 -7.07 15.04
CA ALA A 372 -11.48 -6.50 14.39
C ALA A 372 -11.28 -7.02 12.95
N VAL A 373 -11.58 -8.29 12.69
CA VAL A 373 -11.44 -8.86 11.34
C VAL A 373 -12.63 -8.50 10.44
N ASP A 374 -13.86 -8.57 10.96
CA ASP A 374 -15.10 -8.19 10.27
C ASP A 374 -15.02 -6.74 9.75
N TYR A 375 -14.30 -5.85 10.46
CA TYR A 375 -14.12 -4.44 10.10
C TYR A 375 -13.47 -4.25 8.70
N ALA A 376 -12.54 -5.13 8.31
CA ALA A 376 -11.83 -5.05 7.03
C ALA A 376 -12.41 -5.99 5.95
N ILE A 377 -12.90 -7.17 6.34
CA ILE A 377 -13.38 -8.20 5.40
C ILE A 377 -14.85 -7.98 5.03
N GLY A 378 -15.68 -7.52 5.97
CA GLY A 378 -17.11 -7.35 5.76
C GLY A 378 -17.92 -8.55 6.26
N GLY A 379 -18.95 -8.93 5.50
CA GLY A 379 -19.95 -9.92 5.91
C GLY A 379 -19.65 -11.35 5.44
N PRO A 380 -20.59 -12.28 5.71
CA PRO A 380 -20.44 -13.70 5.33
C PRO A 380 -20.22 -13.94 3.83
N ALA A 381 -20.77 -13.10 2.97
CA ALA A 381 -20.59 -13.19 1.52
C ALA A 381 -19.15 -12.88 1.11
N GLU A 382 -18.56 -11.85 1.70
CA GLU A 382 -17.18 -11.44 1.49
C GLU A 382 -16.20 -12.49 2.03
N TYR A 383 -16.48 -13.06 3.22
CA TYR A 383 -15.74 -14.21 3.75
C TYR A 383 -15.71 -15.39 2.77
N LEU A 384 -16.85 -15.76 2.21
CA LEU A 384 -16.94 -16.86 1.25
C LEU A 384 -16.10 -16.56 -0.01
N ARG A 385 -16.26 -15.37 -0.59
CA ARG A 385 -15.47 -14.91 -1.75
C ARG A 385 -13.96 -15.00 -1.46
N ASP A 386 -13.54 -14.49 -0.32
CA ASP A 386 -12.13 -14.39 0.05
C ASP A 386 -11.52 -15.77 0.32
N VAL A 387 -12.24 -16.68 0.98
CA VAL A 387 -11.82 -18.08 1.15
C VAL A 387 -11.72 -18.79 -0.20
N VAL A 388 -12.71 -18.60 -1.08
CA VAL A 388 -12.67 -19.19 -2.44
C VAL A 388 -11.48 -18.66 -3.21
N LEU A 389 -11.16 -17.35 -3.13
CA LEU A 389 -9.96 -16.78 -3.76
C LEU A 389 -8.67 -17.38 -3.19
N MET A 390 -8.56 -17.50 -1.86
CA MET A 390 -7.36 -18.02 -1.19
C MET A 390 -7.07 -19.48 -1.52
N VAL A 391 -8.08 -20.28 -1.87
CA VAL A 391 -7.93 -21.71 -2.18
C VAL A 391 -7.90 -21.96 -3.68
N ALA A 392 -8.92 -21.50 -4.40
CA ALA A 392 -9.12 -21.85 -5.81
C ALA A 392 -8.07 -21.22 -6.72
N VAL A 393 -7.68 -19.97 -6.48
CA VAL A 393 -6.67 -19.29 -7.31
C VAL A 393 -5.32 -19.99 -7.26
N PRO A 394 -4.67 -20.15 -6.09
CA PRO A 394 -3.34 -20.75 -6.05
C PRO A 394 -3.34 -22.24 -6.42
N LEU A 395 -4.33 -23.02 -5.95
CA LEU A 395 -4.32 -24.48 -6.11
C LEU A 395 -4.91 -24.96 -7.45
N LEU A 396 -5.92 -24.28 -7.99
CA LEU A 396 -6.69 -24.76 -9.15
C LEU A 396 -6.51 -23.91 -10.41
N ILE A 397 -6.14 -22.64 -10.29
CA ILE A 397 -5.96 -21.73 -11.43
C ILE A 397 -4.48 -21.56 -11.80
N VAL A 398 -3.64 -21.08 -10.88
CA VAL A 398 -2.20 -20.84 -11.14
C VAL A 398 -1.43 -22.17 -11.23
N ARG A 399 -1.63 -23.06 -10.25
CA ARG A 399 -1.02 -24.40 -10.14
C ARG A 399 0.52 -24.39 -10.07
N GLY A 400 1.08 -25.57 -9.84
CA GLY A 400 2.52 -25.79 -9.76
C GLY A 400 3.17 -25.16 -8.52
N THR A 401 4.48 -24.99 -8.59
CA THR A 401 5.31 -24.50 -7.46
C THR A 401 4.95 -23.08 -7.06
N THR A 402 4.66 -22.21 -8.03
CA THR A 402 4.20 -20.83 -7.77
C THR A 402 2.84 -20.80 -7.08
N GLY A 403 1.87 -21.59 -7.55
CA GLY A 403 0.57 -21.70 -6.91
C GLY A 403 0.68 -22.21 -5.47
N LEU A 404 1.48 -23.27 -5.27
CA LEU A 404 1.71 -23.84 -3.94
C LEU A 404 2.42 -22.86 -2.99
N PHE A 405 3.40 -22.09 -3.48
CA PHE A 405 4.03 -21.02 -2.70
C PHE A 405 3.00 -19.99 -2.21
N ILE A 406 2.13 -19.50 -3.10
CA ILE A 406 1.09 -18.52 -2.75
C ILE A 406 0.15 -19.09 -1.70
N PHE A 407 -0.31 -20.34 -1.88
CA PHE A 407 -1.17 -21.00 -0.89
C PHE A 407 -0.50 -21.09 0.48
N LEU A 408 0.76 -21.56 0.53
CA LEU A 408 1.52 -21.66 1.79
C LEU A 408 1.78 -20.30 2.44
N TYR A 409 2.00 -19.25 1.64
CA TYR A 409 2.11 -17.88 2.13
C TYR A 409 0.80 -17.42 2.78
N LEU A 410 -0.35 -17.66 2.15
CA LEU A 410 -1.65 -17.32 2.69
C LEU A 410 -1.93 -18.08 4.00
N CYS A 411 -1.57 -19.37 4.07
CA CYS A 411 -1.64 -20.14 5.31
C CYS A 411 -0.75 -19.55 6.40
N ALA A 412 0.49 -19.17 6.08
CA ALA A 412 1.41 -18.54 7.04
C ALA A 412 0.84 -17.21 7.57
N VAL A 413 0.35 -16.34 6.69
CA VAL A 413 -0.31 -15.08 7.08
C VAL A 413 -1.51 -15.35 7.99
N TRP A 414 -2.34 -16.33 7.66
CA TRP A 414 -3.50 -16.66 8.48
C TRP A 414 -3.09 -17.18 9.87
N LEU A 415 -2.17 -18.14 9.92
CA LEU A 415 -1.69 -18.76 11.15
C LEU A 415 -0.96 -17.79 12.08
N PHE A 416 -0.12 -16.90 11.52
CA PHE A 416 0.75 -16.03 12.31
C PHE A 416 0.18 -14.64 12.56
N CYS A 417 -0.56 -14.06 11.60
CA CYS A 417 -1.00 -12.67 11.66
C CYS A 417 -2.49 -12.50 11.93
N LEU A 418 -3.34 -13.44 11.51
CA LEU A 418 -4.80 -13.29 11.60
C LEU A 418 -5.47 -14.24 12.60
N ASN A 419 -4.78 -15.25 13.09
CA ASN A 419 -5.32 -16.25 14.01
C ASN A 419 -5.75 -15.64 15.36
N PRO A 420 -6.96 -15.97 15.88
CA PRO A 420 -7.43 -15.51 17.20
C PRO A 420 -6.47 -15.80 18.36
N LEU A 421 -5.69 -16.89 18.29
CA LEU A 421 -4.73 -17.26 19.35
C LEU A 421 -3.59 -16.24 19.49
N LEU A 422 -3.12 -15.68 18.36
CA LEU A 422 -2.04 -14.68 18.34
C LEU A 422 -2.56 -13.24 18.31
N ALA A 423 -3.87 -13.06 18.13
CA ALA A 423 -4.50 -11.74 18.04
C ALA A 423 -4.19 -10.86 19.26
N ARG A 424 -4.21 -11.43 20.47
CA ARG A 424 -3.86 -10.68 21.70
C ARG A 424 -2.44 -10.12 21.66
N VAL A 425 -1.48 -10.91 21.18
CA VAL A 425 -0.07 -10.49 21.07
C VAL A 425 0.04 -9.35 20.06
N TRP A 426 -0.58 -9.48 18.89
CA TRP A 426 -0.58 -8.42 17.89
C TRP A 426 -1.26 -7.15 18.40
N MET A 427 -2.49 -7.25 18.91
CA MET A 427 -3.26 -6.10 19.42
C MET A 427 -2.51 -5.33 20.53
N ALA A 428 -1.75 -6.03 21.37
CA ALA A 428 -0.91 -5.39 22.38
C ALA A 428 0.29 -4.63 21.80
N ASN A 429 0.83 -5.05 20.65
CA ASN A 429 2.03 -4.47 20.04
C ASN A 429 1.76 -3.45 18.92
N ILE A 430 0.63 -3.54 18.20
CA ILE A 430 0.27 -2.62 17.11
C ILE A 430 -0.94 -1.72 17.41
N LEU A 431 -1.57 -1.89 18.58
CA LEU A 431 -2.88 -1.35 18.99
C LEU A 431 -4.06 -2.15 18.44
N ALA A 432 -5.00 -2.49 19.33
CA ALA A 432 -6.18 -3.27 18.96
C ALA A 432 -7.00 -2.66 17.83
N PRO A 433 -7.25 -1.34 17.80
CA PRO A 433 -7.98 -0.70 16.71
C PRO A 433 -7.28 -0.77 15.35
N THR A 434 -6.01 -1.18 15.26
CA THR A 434 -5.28 -1.25 13.99
C THR A 434 -5.04 -2.69 13.50
N TYR A 435 -5.42 -3.69 14.31
CA TYR A 435 -5.19 -5.11 14.01
C TYR A 435 -5.76 -5.55 12.65
N PHE A 436 -6.92 -5.02 12.28
CA PHE A 436 -7.57 -5.28 10.99
C PHE A 436 -6.67 -5.04 9.77
N ARG A 437 -5.66 -4.16 9.91
CA ARG A 437 -4.73 -3.82 8.83
C ARG A 437 -3.83 -4.98 8.42
N LEU A 438 -3.70 -6.02 9.25
CA LEU A 438 -2.96 -7.23 8.89
C LEU A 438 -3.66 -8.05 7.78
N VAL A 439 -4.97 -7.87 7.57
CA VAL A 439 -5.73 -8.53 6.49
C VAL A 439 -5.14 -8.20 5.11
N TYR A 440 -4.54 -7.01 4.96
CA TYR A 440 -3.89 -6.58 3.72
C TYR A 440 -2.72 -7.48 3.30
N LEU A 441 -2.12 -8.24 4.22
CA LEU A 441 -1.09 -9.21 3.90
C LEU A 441 -1.58 -10.34 2.98
N LEU A 442 -2.90 -10.60 2.92
CA LEU A 442 -3.50 -11.62 2.06
C LEU A 442 -3.46 -11.28 0.55
N GLN A 443 -3.22 -10.01 0.19
CA GLN A 443 -3.07 -9.57 -1.21
C GLN A 443 -4.25 -9.96 -2.13
N PHE A 444 -5.50 -9.83 -1.67
CA PHE A 444 -6.67 -10.19 -2.49
C PHE A 444 -6.72 -9.54 -3.89
N PRO A 445 -6.33 -8.26 -4.10
CA PRO A 445 -6.27 -7.69 -5.45
C PRO A 445 -5.32 -8.46 -6.38
N LEU A 446 -4.18 -8.91 -5.85
CA LEU A 446 -3.22 -9.73 -6.60
C LEU A 446 -3.79 -11.12 -6.88
N LEU A 447 -4.43 -11.77 -5.91
CA LEU A 447 -5.10 -13.06 -6.12
C LEU A 447 -6.16 -12.97 -7.22
N CYS A 448 -6.97 -11.90 -7.19
CA CYS A 448 -7.96 -11.64 -8.23
C CYS A 448 -7.28 -11.41 -9.60
N GLY A 449 -6.13 -10.72 -9.62
CA GLY A 449 -5.35 -10.57 -10.84
C GLY A 449 -4.78 -11.87 -11.39
N LEU A 450 -4.42 -12.83 -10.54
CA LEU A 450 -3.92 -14.13 -10.95
C LEU A 450 -4.97 -15.04 -11.60
N ILE A 451 -6.27 -14.71 -11.48
CA ILE A 451 -7.34 -15.37 -12.24
C ILE A 451 -7.08 -15.32 -13.74
N GLY A 452 -6.34 -14.29 -14.23
CA GLY A 452 -5.91 -14.20 -15.63
C GLY A 452 -5.16 -15.43 -16.15
N ALA A 453 -4.59 -16.28 -15.27
CA ALA A 453 -3.99 -17.56 -15.67
C ALA A 453 -5.01 -18.53 -16.28
N ALA A 454 -6.29 -18.44 -15.91
CA ALA A 454 -7.36 -19.25 -16.51
C ALA A 454 -7.53 -19.00 -18.02
N ALA A 455 -7.06 -17.85 -18.54
CA ALA A 455 -7.08 -17.53 -19.96
C ALA A 455 -5.92 -18.15 -20.75
N SER A 456 -4.95 -18.82 -20.11
CA SER A 456 -3.88 -19.54 -20.82
C SER A 456 -4.28 -20.96 -21.20
N PRO A 457 -3.93 -21.42 -22.42
CA PRO A 457 -4.15 -22.82 -22.79
C PRO A 457 -3.27 -23.73 -21.92
N PRO A 458 -3.84 -24.78 -21.28
CA PRO A 458 -3.06 -25.72 -20.49
C PRO A 458 -2.07 -26.49 -21.38
N ALA A 459 -0.81 -26.56 -20.95
CA ALA A 459 0.23 -27.30 -21.65
C ALA A 459 0.07 -28.81 -21.42
N GLY A 460 -0.06 -29.60 -22.50
CA GLY A 460 0.01 -31.07 -22.48
C GLY A 460 -1.31 -31.80 -22.76
N SER A 461 -1.24 -32.87 -23.57
CA SER A 461 -2.34 -33.40 -24.40
C SER A 461 -3.22 -34.52 -23.80
N GLN A 462 -2.96 -35.10 -22.62
CA GLN A 462 -3.69 -36.34 -22.23
C GLN A 462 -4.50 -36.26 -20.92
N SER A 463 -4.34 -35.20 -20.10
CA SER A 463 -5.13 -34.96 -18.88
C SER A 463 -6.09 -33.76 -19.00
N LEU A 464 -6.32 -33.28 -20.23
CA LEU A 464 -6.92 -31.97 -20.52
C LEU A 464 -8.35 -31.80 -20.00
N LEU A 465 -9.17 -32.84 -20.05
CA LEU A 465 -10.60 -32.72 -19.71
C LEU A 465 -10.82 -32.52 -18.21
N LYS A 466 -10.21 -33.37 -17.36
CA LYS A 466 -10.30 -33.24 -15.89
C LYS A 466 -9.67 -31.94 -15.38
N THR A 467 -8.53 -31.57 -15.94
CA THR A 467 -7.78 -30.36 -15.53
C THR A 467 -8.47 -29.08 -15.98
N ARG A 468 -9.09 -29.05 -17.17
CA ARG A 468 -9.93 -27.93 -17.62
C ARG A 468 -11.21 -27.83 -16.81
N LEU A 469 -11.87 -28.95 -16.53
CA LEU A 469 -13.09 -28.97 -15.72
C LEU A 469 -12.85 -28.35 -14.33
N ALA A 470 -11.75 -28.73 -13.66
CA ALA A 470 -11.40 -28.16 -12.36
C ALA A 470 -11.13 -26.64 -12.42
N THR A 471 -10.46 -26.15 -13.47
CA THR A 471 -10.23 -24.70 -13.65
C THR A 471 -11.53 -23.96 -13.95
N VAL A 472 -12.41 -24.54 -14.78
CA VAL A 472 -13.72 -23.96 -15.11
C VAL A 472 -14.60 -23.89 -13.86
N LEU A 473 -14.70 -24.98 -13.09
CA LEU A 473 -15.46 -25.00 -11.83
C LEU A 473 -14.91 -23.98 -10.83
N ALA A 474 -13.58 -23.88 -10.69
CA ALA A 474 -12.95 -22.89 -9.85
C ALA A 474 -13.28 -21.45 -10.29
N LEU A 475 -13.21 -21.18 -11.59
CA LEU A 475 -13.56 -19.88 -12.14
C LEU A 475 -15.05 -19.55 -11.93
N SER A 476 -15.94 -20.51 -12.14
CA SER A 476 -17.38 -20.36 -11.87
C SER A 476 -17.65 -20.06 -10.40
N ALA A 477 -16.99 -20.76 -9.47
CA ALA A 477 -17.12 -20.50 -8.03
C ALA A 477 -16.66 -19.07 -7.68
N VAL A 478 -15.54 -18.61 -8.25
CA VAL A 478 -15.09 -17.23 -8.07
C VAL A 478 -16.13 -16.25 -8.64
N ILE A 479 -16.60 -16.43 -9.87
CA ILE A 479 -17.60 -15.52 -10.47
C ILE A 479 -18.89 -15.47 -9.64
N VAL A 480 -19.43 -16.63 -9.23
CA VAL A 480 -20.66 -16.71 -8.44
C VAL A 480 -20.49 -16.00 -7.09
N THR A 481 -19.36 -16.19 -6.42
CA THR A 481 -19.11 -15.52 -5.13
C THR A 481 -18.96 -14.01 -5.28
N PHE A 482 -18.33 -13.52 -6.36
CA PHE A 482 -18.29 -12.09 -6.67
C PHE A 482 -19.68 -11.52 -6.93
N VAL A 483 -20.51 -12.18 -7.75
CA VAL A 483 -21.89 -11.76 -8.03
C VAL A 483 -22.71 -11.74 -6.74
N TYR A 484 -22.56 -12.74 -5.88
CA TYR A 484 -23.25 -12.80 -4.60
C TYR A 484 -22.80 -11.71 -3.62
N SER A 485 -21.51 -11.36 -3.63
CA SER A 485 -20.94 -10.29 -2.80
C SER A 485 -21.12 -8.88 -3.38
N TYR A 486 -21.61 -8.76 -4.62
CA TYR A 486 -21.68 -7.46 -5.31
C TYR A 486 -22.73 -6.55 -4.67
N ARG A 487 -22.29 -5.37 -4.25
CA ARG A 487 -23.16 -4.33 -3.66
C ARG A 487 -23.10 -2.98 -4.40
N GLY A 488 -22.35 -2.89 -5.50
CA GLY A 488 -22.12 -1.66 -6.26
C GLY A 488 -20.67 -1.22 -6.28
N LEU A 489 -20.41 -0.06 -6.88
CA LEU A 489 -19.09 0.58 -6.89
C LEU A 489 -18.82 1.21 -5.53
N SER A 490 -17.86 0.66 -4.78
CA SER A 490 -17.58 1.06 -3.40
C SER A 490 -16.61 2.25 -3.29
N ILE A 491 -15.92 2.58 -4.39
CA ILE A 491 -14.95 3.69 -4.41
C ILE A 491 -15.62 5.09 -4.35
N VAL A 492 -16.91 5.19 -4.67
CA VAL A 492 -17.67 6.46 -4.62
C VAL A 492 -18.65 6.41 -3.46
N PRO A 493 -18.27 6.89 -2.26
CA PRO A 493 -19.25 7.10 -1.20
C PRO A 493 -20.29 8.12 -1.69
N ARG A 494 -21.57 7.86 -1.44
CA ARG A 494 -22.67 8.75 -1.86
C ARG A 494 -23.38 9.26 -0.63
N ASP A 495 -23.17 10.52 -0.32
CA ASP A 495 -24.03 11.26 0.59
C ASP A 495 -24.31 12.63 0.00
N ALA A 496 -25.50 12.77 -0.59
CA ALA A 496 -25.95 14.00 -1.23
C ALA A 496 -26.06 15.17 -0.23
N LYS A 497 -26.32 14.89 1.05
CA LYS A 497 -26.45 15.93 2.08
C LYS A 497 -25.11 16.55 2.44
N LEU A 498 -24.02 15.79 2.29
CA LEU A 498 -22.66 16.20 2.64
C LEU A 498 -21.83 16.59 1.40
N GLY A 499 -22.44 16.49 0.22
CA GLY A 499 -21.75 16.76 -1.06
C GLY A 499 -20.63 15.76 -1.36
N ILE A 500 -20.73 14.53 -0.83
CA ILE A 500 -19.77 13.43 -1.01
C ILE A 500 -20.18 12.63 -2.25
N GLY A 501 -19.20 12.32 -3.11
CA GLY A 501 -19.42 11.61 -4.36
C GLY A 501 -18.56 12.18 -5.46
N TRP A 502 -19.10 13.13 -6.23
CA TRP A 502 -18.42 13.74 -7.37
C TRP A 502 -17.94 15.17 -7.06
N LYS A 503 -16.79 15.54 -7.61
CA LYS A 503 -16.20 16.89 -7.56
C LYS A 503 -15.66 17.33 -8.91
N SER A 504 -15.39 18.63 -9.04
CA SER A 504 -14.58 19.15 -10.13
C SER A 504 -13.09 18.81 -9.93
N PRO A 505 -12.29 18.61 -11.01
CA PRO A 505 -10.86 18.35 -10.90
C PRO A 505 -10.09 19.40 -10.10
N ARG A 506 -10.55 20.65 -10.10
CA ARG A 506 -9.91 21.79 -9.41
C ARG A 506 -10.23 21.87 -7.91
N GLU A 507 -11.08 20.99 -7.40
CA GLU A 507 -11.52 21.02 -6.01
C GLU A 507 -10.70 20.07 -5.14
N TYR A 508 -10.46 20.48 -3.89
CA TYR A 508 -9.87 19.66 -2.84
C TYR A 508 -10.71 18.42 -2.51
N GLN A 509 -10.13 17.47 -1.77
CA GLN A 509 -10.86 16.33 -1.23
C GLN A 509 -11.70 16.68 0.01
N LEU A 510 -11.60 17.91 0.52
CA LEU A 510 -12.33 18.40 1.70
C LEU A 510 -13.85 18.49 1.51
N LEU A 511 -14.58 18.60 2.62
CA LEU A 511 -16.02 18.82 2.59
C LEU A 511 -16.33 20.20 1.98
N PRO A 512 -17.27 20.29 1.01
CA PRO A 512 -17.61 21.57 0.38
C PRO A 512 -18.12 22.62 1.38
N ALA A 513 -18.84 22.20 2.43
CA ALA A 513 -19.29 23.10 3.50
C ALA A 513 -18.12 23.75 4.25
N ASN A 514 -17.06 22.99 4.55
CA ASN A 514 -15.87 23.50 5.25
C ASN A 514 -15.10 24.48 4.36
N VAL A 515 -15.01 24.20 3.06
CA VAL A 515 -14.39 25.12 2.08
C VAL A 515 -15.20 26.42 1.94
N GLN A 516 -16.53 26.34 1.88
CA GLN A 516 -17.40 27.52 1.82
C GLN A 516 -17.28 28.36 3.09
N PHE A 517 -17.30 27.72 4.27
CA PHE A 517 -17.10 28.40 5.54
C PHE A 517 -15.72 29.07 5.61
N ALA A 518 -14.66 28.37 5.21
CA ALA A 518 -13.31 28.93 5.14
C ALA A 518 -13.24 30.17 4.23
N LYS A 519 -13.91 30.15 3.07
CA LYS A 519 -13.96 31.32 2.18
C LYS A 519 -14.72 32.50 2.79
N ALA A 520 -15.79 32.24 3.53
CA ALA A 520 -16.64 33.29 4.09
C ALA A 520 -16.04 33.91 5.37
N ALA A 521 -15.51 33.08 6.28
CA ALA A 521 -15.05 33.50 7.60
C ALA A 521 -13.52 33.57 7.74
N GLY A 522 -12.77 33.08 6.75
CA GLY A 522 -11.32 32.83 6.85
C GLY A 522 -10.49 34.02 7.32
N SER A 523 -10.74 35.21 6.76
CA SER A 523 -10.02 36.45 7.16
C SER A 523 -10.19 36.81 8.63
N TYR A 524 -11.30 36.41 9.25
CA TYR A 524 -11.60 36.69 10.65
C TYR A 524 -11.07 35.61 11.61
N ILE A 525 -10.88 34.38 11.11
CA ILE A 525 -10.57 33.21 11.96
C ILE A 525 -9.18 32.60 11.73
N ALA A 526 -8.44 33.02 10.70
CA ALA A 526 -7.17 32.38 10.30
C ALA A 526 -6.11 32.30 11.41
N ASN A 527 -6.13 33.22 12.37
CA ASN A 527 -5.21 33.26 13.52
C ASN A 527 -5.93 33.05 14.86
N ALA A 528 -7.19 32.63 14.84
CA ALA A 528 -8.00 32.44 16.04
C ALA A 528 -7.89 31.00 16.58
N LYS A 529 -8.25 30.85 17.85
CA LYS A 529 -8.55 29.54 18.46
C LYS A 529 -10.03 29.27 18.27
N LEU A 530 -10.36 28.28 17.44
CA LEU A 530 -11.75 27.96 17.14
C LEU A 530 -12.22 26.80 18.03
N LEU A 531 -13.26 27.04 18.85
CA LEU A 531 -13.97 25.96 19.52
C LEU A 531 -14.84 25.24 18.49
N VAL A 532 -14.54 23.96 18.25
CA VAL A 532 -15.27 23.17 17.27
C VAL A 532 -16.09 22.10 18.00
N PRO A 533 -17.43 22.15 17.93
CA PRO A 533 -18.31 21.25 18.70
C PRO A 533 -18.29 19.80 18.18
N THR A 534 -17.90 19.59 16.91
CA THR A 534 -17.75 18.26 16.30
C THR A 534 -16.45 18.17 15.50
N TRP A 535 -15.63 17.15 15.76
CA TRP A 535 -14.35 16.90 15.07
C TRP A 535 -14.48 17.02 13.53
N THR A 536 -15.63 16.62 13.01
CA THR A 536 -15.90 16.59 11.58
C THR A 536 -16.08 17.95 10.91
N ALA A 537 -16.56 18.97 11.61
CA ALA A 537 -16.91 20.27 11.02
C ALA A 537 -15.75 21.27 11.00
N GLY A 538 -14.74 21.11 11.87
CA GLY A 538 -13.68 22.12 12.02
C GLY A 538 -12.25 21.60 11.92
N CYS A 539 -12.01 20.29 11.92
CA CYS A 539 -10.64 19.77 11.84
C CYS A 539 -10.01 19.98 10.45
N GLU A 540 -10.79 20.10 9.38
CA GLU A 540 -10.25 20.39 8.03
C GLU A 540 -9.80 21.85 7.87
N LEU A 541 -10.31 22.78 8.67
CA LEU A 541 -10.00 24.21 8.54
C LEU A 541 -8.51 24.54 8.78
N PRO A 542 -7.79 23.93 9.75
CA PRO A 542 -6.34 24.03 9.86
C PRO A 542 -5.57 23.64 8.59
N LEU A 543 -6.11 22.79 7.72
CA LEU A 543 -5.46 22.47 6.43
C LEU A 543 -5.54 23.65 5.44
N LEU A 544 -6.57 24.50 5.57
CA LEU A 544 -6.73 25.70 4.77
C LEU A 544 -6.05 26.92 5.41
N PHE A 545 -5.95 26.95 6.74
CA PHE A 545 -5.31 27.99 7.53
C PHE A 545 -4.28 27.38 8.50
N PRO A 546 -3.03 27.16 8.06
CA PRO A 546 -2.04 26.42 8.84
C PRO A 546 -1.71 27.07 10.20
N GLY A 547 -1.83 28.40 10.31
CA GLY A 547 -1.65 29.15 11.55
C GLY A 547 -2.79 28.98 12.57
N MET A 548 -3.96 28.49 12.15
CA MET A 548 -5.12 28.31 13.01
C MET A 548 -4.96 27.11 13.93
N LYS A 549 -5.54 27.19 15.13
CA LYS A 549 -5.63 26.08 16.07
C LYS A 549 -7.08 25.80 16.45
N VAL A 550 -7.40 24.52 16.63
CA VAL A 550 -8.75 24.05 16.99
C VAL A 550 -8.77 23.56 18.44
N VAL A 551 -9.75 24.03 19.21
CA VAL A 551 -10.08 23.49 20.53
C VAL A 551 -11.21 22.49 20.33
N ALA A 552 -10.94 21.20 20.53
CA ALA A 552 -11.95 20.14 20.46
C ALA A 552 -12.37 19.73 21.88
N PRO A 553 -13.68 19.70 22.22
CA PRO A 553 -14.14 19.27 23.54
C PRO A 553 -14.00 17.75 23.68
N ARG A 554 -12.81 17.29 24.13
CA ARG A 554 -12.40 15.90 24.42
C ARG A 554 -12.58 14.91 23.25
N LEU A 555 -11.45 14.36 22.77
CA LEU A 555 -11.40 13.17 21.92
C LEU A 555 -11.72 11.90 22.72
#